data_AF-A0A434HHC0-F1
#
_entry.id   AF-A0A434HHC0-F1
#
_cell.length_a   1.000
_cell.length_b   1.000
_cell.length_c   1.000
_cell.angle_alpha   90.00
_cell.angle_beta   90.00
_cell.angle_gamma   90.00
#
_symmetry.space_group_name_H-M   'P 1'
#
loop_
_entity.id
_entity.type
_entity.pdbx_description
1 polymer ?
#
loop_
_entity_poly.entity_id
_entity_poly.type
_entity_poly.pdbx_seq_one_letter_code
_entity_poly.pdbx_strand_id
1 'polypeptide(L)'
;MTIAVTKVRVEDKLYQNRYLVDSGRPHIIVRPHDKPSANLLALTYVCPAKCYELNDKGQVEITADGCMECGTCRILCEKGGDIEWNYPRGGFGVLFKFG
;
A
#
# COMPACT_ATOMS: atom_id res chain seq x y z
N MET A 1 -27.44 24.67 -3.69
CA MET A 1 -27.11 23.39 -4.36
C MET A 1 -26.08 22.68 -3.51
N THR A 2 -26.48 21.65 -2.78
CA THR A 2 -25.55 20.73 -2.11
C THR A 2 -25.02 19.76 -3.15
N ILE A 3 -23.73 19.83 -3.44
CA ILE A 3 -23.05 18.86 -4.31
C ILE A 3 -23.03 17.54 -3.54
N ALA A 4 -23.70 16.52 -4.07
CA ALA A 4 -23.50 15.16 -3.58
C ALA A 4 -22.04 14.79 -3.85
N VAL A 5 -21.23 14.72 -2.80
CA VAL A 5 -19.87 14.17 -2.91
C VAL A 5 -20.02 12.69 -3.19
N THR A 6 -19.97 12.31 -4.46
CA THR A 6 -19.88 10.92 -4.88
C THR A 6 -18.68 10.29 -4.18
N LYS A 7 -18.88 9.12 -3.56
CA LYS A 7 -17.82 8.36 -2.89
C LYS A 7 -16.78 7.92 -3.92
N VAL A 8 -15.72 8.70 -4.09
CA VAL A 8 -14.60 8.40 -4.99
C VAL A 8 -13.77 7.28 -4.38
N ARG A 9 -13.48 6.24 -5.16
CA ARG A 9 -12.60 5.17 -4.71
C ARG A 9 -11.15 5.59 -4.87
N VAL A 10 -10.28 5.13 -3.97
CA VAL A 10 -8.84 5.43 -4.06
C VAL A 10 -8.27 4.90 -5.38
N GLU A 11 -8.72 3.71 -5.80
CA GLU A 11 -8.26 3.07 -7.03
C GLU A 11 -8.54 3.92 -8.29
N ASP A 12 -9.65 4.66 -8.32
CA ASP A 12 -10.00 5.56 -9.43
C ASP A 12 -8.96 6.69 -9.61
N LYS A 13 -8.38 7.15 -8.49
CA LYS A 13 -7.30 8.15 -8.51
C LYS A 13 -5.97 7.52 -8.89
N LEU A 14 -5.65 6.35 -8.33
CA LEU A 14 -4.42 5.64 -8.64
C LEU A 14 -4.34 5.23 -10.12
N TYR A 15 -5.48 4.94 -10.76
CA TYR A 15 -5.53 4.63 -12.20
C TYR A 15 -5.00 5.76 -13.10
N GLN A 16 -4.94 7.00 -12.60
CA GLN A 16 -4.37 8.12 -13.36
C GLN A 16 -2.83 8.10 -13.38
N ASN A 17 -2.22 7.40 -12.43
CA ASN A 17 -0.78 7.18 -12.42
C ASN A 17 -0.41 6.04 -13.37
N ARG A 18 0.82 6.10 -13.88
CA ARG A 18 1.43 4.98 -14.60
C ARG A 18 2.21 4.11 -13.61
N TYR A 19 2.07 2.81 -13.73
CA TYR A 19 2.87 1.84 -12.98
C TYR A 19 3.55 0.87 -13.94
N LEU A 20 4.74 0.40 -13.58
CA LEU A 20 5.34 -0.80 -14.16
C LEU A 20 5.51 -1.83 -13.04
N VAL A 21 4.65 -2.84 -13.02
CA VAL A 21 4.61 -3.86 -11.96
C VAL A 21 5.72 -4.90 -12.16
N ASP A 22 6.49 -5.15 -11.10
CA ASP A 22 7.53 -6.19 -11.09
C ASP A 22 6.92 -7.54 -10.68
N SER A 23 6.28 -8.19 -11.65
CA SER A 23 5.52 -9.42 -11.40
C SER A 23 6.39 -10.52 -10.77
N GLY A 24 5.91 -11.07 -9.65
CA GLY A 24 6.62 -12.10 -8.88
C GLY A 24 7.74 -11.58 -7.97
N ARG A 25 7.94 -10.26 -7.89
CA ARG A 25 8.96 -9.62 -7.03
C ARG A 25 8.35 -8.43 -6.28
N PRO A 26 7.42 -8.68 -5.33
CA PRO A 26 6.84 -7.60 -4.53
C PRO A 26 7.93 -6.91 -3.71
N HIS A 27 7.93 -5.57 -3.73
CA HIS A 27 8.91 -4.77 -2.98
C HIS A 27 8.58 -4.62 -1.49
N ILE A 28 7.37 -5.04 -1.08
CA ILE A 28 6.92 -5.07 0.31
C ILE A 28 6.30 -6.42 0.59
N ILE A 29 6.66 -7.02 1.72
CA ILE A 29 6.11 -8.30 2.19
C ILE A 29 5.61 -8.10 3.62
N VAL A 30 4.33 -8.42 3.88
CA VAL A 30 3.82 -8.51 5.25
C VAL A 30 4.28 -9.84 5.83
N ARG A 31 4.94 -9.82 6.99
CA ARG A 31 5.37 -11.06 7.65
C ARG A 31 4.18 -11.79 8.26
N PRO A 32 4.23 -13.14 8.36
CA PRO A 32 3.24 -13.90 9.11
C PRO A 32 3.09 -13.38 10.53
N HIS A 33 1.85 -13.31 11.01
CA HIS A 33 1.53 -12.82 12.35
C HIS A 33 0.30 -13.56 12.90
N ASP A 34 0.28 -13.85 14.20
CA ASP A 34 -0.91 -14.43 14.84
C ASP A 34 -2.06 -13.41 14.90
N LYS A 35 -1.70 -12.16 15.23
CA LYS A 35 -2.57 -10.98 15.26
C LYS A 35 -1.78 -9.77 14.76
N PRO A 36 -2.38 -8.87 13.98
CA PRO A 36 -1.66 -7.71 13.48
C PRO A 36 -1.26 -6.80 14.64
N SER A 37 -0.07 -6.22 14.56
CA SER A 37 0.32 -5.14 15.47
C SER A 37 -0.61 -3.93 15.29
N ALA A 38 -0.64 -3.03 16.27
CA ALA A 38 -1.41 -1.80 16.14
C ALA A 38 -0.97 -0.96 14.92
N ASN A 39 0.34 -0.96 14.62
CA ASN A 39 0.90 -0.26 13.47
C ASN A 39 0.51 -0.94 12.16
N LEU A 40 0.59 -2.28 12.09
CA LEU A 40 0.20 -3.04 10.90
C LEU A 40 -1.30 -2.86 10.60
N LEU A 41 -2.15 -2.91 11.62
CA LEU A 41 -3.58 -2.64 11.48
C LEU A 41 -3.85 -1.19 11.03
N ALA A 42 -3.10 -0.21 11.56
CA ALA A 42 -3.24 1.19 11.17
C ALA A 42 -2.98 1.40 9.66
N LEU A 43 -2.15 0.58 9.01
CA LEU A 43 -1.88 0.68 7.57
C LEU A 43 -3.13 0.53 6.70
N THR A 44 -4.16 -0.18 7.18
CA THR A 44 -5.47 -0.30 6.48
C THR A 44 -6.20 1.03 6.35
N TYR A 45 -5.83 2.05 7.15
CA TYR A 45 -6.40 3.39 7.11
C TYR A 45 -5.41 4.45 6.61
N VAL A 46 -4.13 4.34 6.98
CA VAL A 46 -3.15 5.41 6.73
C VAL A 46 -2.35 5.24 5.45
N CYS A 47 -2.39 4.07 4.79
CA CYS A 47 -1.75 3.91 3.50
C CYS A 47 -2.49 4.75 2.45
N PRO A 48 -1.85 5.76 1.84
CA PRO A 48 -2.54 6.66 0.90
C PRO A 48 -2.96 5.97 -0.40
N ALA A 49 -2.31 4.84 -0.74
CA ALA A 49 -2.63 4.02 -1.89
C ALA A 49 -3.57 2.84 -1.56
N LYS A 50 -4.05 2.73 -0.31
CA LYS A 50 -4.91 1.63 0.14
C LYS A 50 -4.34 0.24 -0.21
N CYS A 51 -3.02 0.09 -0.07
CA CYS A 51 -2.35 -1.18 -0.38
C CYS A 51 -2.63 -2.29 0.63
N TYR A 52 -3.17 -1.97 1.82
CA TYR A 52 -3.35 -2.91 2.92
C TYR A 52 -4.83 -3.10 3.23
N GLU A 53 -5.26 -4.34 3.41
CA GLU A 53 -6.63 -4.68 3.78
C GLU A 53 -6.63 -5.76 4.87
N LEU A 54 -7.64 -5.71 5.74
CA LEU A 54 -7.88 -6.76 6.74
C LEU A 54 -8.81 -7.80 6.13
N ASN A 55 -8.37 -9.05 6.05
CA ASN A 55 -9.20 -10.13 5.53
C ASN A 55 -10.18 -10.68 6.60
N ASP A 56 -11.09 -11.57 6.18
CA ASP A 56 -12.10 -12.17 7.07
C ASP A 56 -11.51 -13.05 8.19
N LYS A 57 -10.23 -13.41 8.11
CA LYS A 57 -9.49 -14.16 9.13
C LYS A 57 -8.78 -13.24 10.13
N GLY A 58 -8.95 -11.93 10.02
CA GLY A 58 -8.30 -10.94 10.88
C GLY A 58 -6.80 -10.75 10.59
N GLN A 59 -6.34 -11.15 9.40
CA GLN A 59 -4.95 -10.96 8.95
C GLN A 59 -4.85 -9.75 8.04
N VAL A 60 -3.75 -9.01 8.14
CA VAL A 60 -3.46 -7.90 7.23
C VAL A 60 -2.72 -8.43 6.01
N GLU A 61 -3.29 -8.20 4.83
CA GLU A 61 -2.71 -8.55 3.53
C GLU A 61 -2.32 -7.28 2.76
N ILE A 62 -1.47 -7.44 1.74
CA ILE A 62 -0.97 -6.33 0.94
C ILE A 62 -1.14 -6.59 -0.57
N THR A 63 -1.61 -5.58 -1.29
CA THR A 63 -1.54 -5.47 -2.76
C THR A 63 -0.64 -4.29 -3.13
N ALA A 64 0.63 -4.57 -3.43
CA ALA A 64 1.66 -3.55 -3.60
C ALA A 64 1.70 -2.90 -5.00
N ASP A 65 0.91 -3.38 -5.95
CA ASP A 65 0.94 -2.94 -7.36
C ASP A 65 0.58 -1.46 -7.55
N GLY A 66 -0.25 -0.91 -6.66
CA GLY A 66 -0.61 0.52 -6.62
C GLY A 66 0.26 1.38 -5.70
N CYS A 67 1.31 0.82 -5.09
CA CYS A 67 2.16 1.52 -4.13
C CYS A 67 2.80 2.76 -4.77
N MET A 68 2.68 3.91 -4.10
CA MET A 68 3.29 5.18 -4.52
C MET A 68 4.68 5.42 -3.92
N GLU A 69 5.27 4.41 -3.28
CA GLU A 69 6.63 4.45 -2.72
C GLU A 69 6.83 5.53 -1.64
N CYS A 70 5.75 6.01 -1.01
CA CYS A 70 5.77 7.10 -0.03
C CYS A 70 6.46 6.78 1.31
N GLY A 71 6.65 5.49 1.63
CA GLY A 71 7.37 5.05 2.84
C GLY A 71 6.59 5.11 4.16
N THR A 72 5.31 5.50 4.19
CA THR A 72 4.52 5.52 5.44
C THR A 72 4.52 4.16 6.16
N CYS A 73 4.33 3.07 5.41
CA CYS A 73 4.35 1.72 5.97
C CYS A 73 5.73 1.33 6.50
N ARG A 74 6.81 1.73 5.81
CA ARG A 74 8.18 1.54 6.27
C ARG A 74 8.39 2.16 7.65
N ILE A 75 8.01 3.43 7.81
CA ILE A 75 8.18 4.17 9.07
C ILE A 75 7.45 3.48 10.23
N LEU A 76 6.21 3.02 10.00
CA LEU A 76 5.39 2.43 11.05
C LEU A 76 5.78 0.99 11.40
N CYS A 77 6.20 0.19 10.40
CA CYS A 77 6.20 -1.27 10.53
C CYS A 77 7.57 -1.93 10.27
N GLU A 78 8.52 -1.28 9.58
CA GLU A 78 9.81 -1.91 9.24
C GLU A 78 10.64 -2.20 10.50
N LYS A 79 10.78 -1.20 11.39
CA LYS A 79 11.55 -1.36 12.64
C LYS A 79 10.93 -2.41 13.57
N GLY A 80 9.61 -2.52 13.57
CA GLY A 80 8.87 -3.53 14.35
C GLY A 80 8.98 -4.94 13.77
N GLY A 81 9.46 -5.08 12.53
CA GLY A 81 9.58 -6.37 11.84
C GLY A 81 8.27 -6.86 11.22
N ASP A 82 7.18 -6.09 11.30
CA ASP A 82 5.87 -6.48 10.74
C ASP A 82 5.92 -6.62 9.21
N ILE A 83 6.79 -5.86 8.55
CA ILE A 83 6.99 -5.90 7.10
C ILE A 83 8.47 -5.99 6.73
N GLU A 84 8.75 -6.61 5.59
CA GLU A 84 9.95 -6.32 4.80
C GLU A 84 9.60 -5.23 3.79
N TRP A 85 10.46 -4.23 3.66
CA TRP A 85 10.23 -3.10 2.77
C TRP A 85 11.49 -2.80 1.95
N ASN A 86 11.33 -2.61 0.66
CA ASN A 86 12.35 -2.12 -0.25
C ASN A 86 11.70 -1.16 -1.25
N TYR A 87 12.51 -0.38 -1.97
CA TYR A 87 12.04 0.22 -3.21
C TYR A 87 11.86 -0.87 -4.29
N PRO A 88 10.96 -0.68 -5.26
CA PRO A 88 10.95 -1.48 -6.48
C PRO A 88 12.32 -1.44 -7.19
N ARG A 89 12.60 -2.46 -8.02
CA ARG A 89 13.78 -2.42 -8.89
C ARG A 89 13.71 -1.22 -9.82
N GLY A 90 14.87 -0.67 -10.18
CA GLY A 90 14.94 0.47 -11.11
C GLY A 90 14.11 0.24 -12.38
N GLY A 91 13.26 1.21 -12.71
CA GLY A 91 12.33 1.15 -13.85
C GLY A 91 10.94 0.58 -13.53
N PHE A 92 10.75 -0.08 -12.38
CA PHE A 92 9.47 -0.57 -11.87
C PHE A 92 8.86 0.38 -10.83
N GLY A 93 7.63 0.11 -10.41
CA GLY A 93 6.91 0.90 -9.42
C GLY A 93 6.08 2.00 -10.05
N VAL A 94 5.90 3.10 -9.30
CA VAL A 94 5.15 4.26 -9.77
C VAL A 94 6.03 5.13 -10.68
N LEU A 95 5.47 5.52 -11.84
CA LEU A 95 6.15 6.34 -12.84
C LEU A 95 5.45 7.69 -12.94
N PHE A 96 5.82 8.62 -12.05
CA PHE A 96 5.28 9.98 -12.06
C PHE A 96 5.68 10.71 -13.35
N LYS A 97 4.70 11.29 -14.03
CA LYS A 97 4.92 12.02 -15.28
C LYS A 97 5.33 13.48 -15.04
N PHE A 98 4.74 14.12 -14.03
CA PHE A 98 4.89 15.55 -13.76
C PHE A 98 5.13 15.91 -12.29
N GLY A 99 5.43 14.91 -11.45
CA GLY A 99 5.44 15.07 -9.98
C GLY A 99 4.03 15.05 -9.44
#